data_AF-A0A9W9DPN5-F1
#
_entry.id   AF-A0A9W9DPN5-F1
#
_cell.length_a   1.000
_cell.length_b   1.000
_cell.length_c   1.000
_cell.angle_alpha   90.00
_cell.angle_beta   90.00
_cell.angle_gamma   90.00
#
_symmetry.space_group_name_H-M   'P 1'
#
loop_
_entity.id
_entity.type
_entity.pdbx_description
1 polymer ?
#
loop_
_entity_poly.entity_id
_entity_poly.type
_entity_poly.pdbx_seq_one_letter_code
_entity_poly.pdbx_strand_id
1 'polypeptide(L)'
;MIPGINRTSPSIMDSLLPLLSESPFAYPFRLCIFLTATTYVTSVVTSNVSQVDRLWTFLPTIYTAYFALGPLWPKEPLTIAGIWVPFIPFVPAELEAQFPRDATDSMTFSPRALILLSLITLWMFRLSYNTFRRGLFSLNDEDYRWAVLRTQFNERFGSAGGKFIFQIVNLTFIAATQNVLLMGLGYPAYLSVTQTGEGGIGLVDTDYVLSLWALGILAVEFTSDNQQFVYQTYKHAFLGRVKNNSDSQSEAHTHALRAASAVAWPCAFPETDLKLAPADARRGFITSGLWSFSRHPNFACEQTFWWLMCAVPVFAELVSSGRLDTMKETVNGMPDARGLSWEGIITSLSTFMEWLFNAIGISSSTSTARTAYSSLPSFASHELTHFLPAIALSVLFVSSTAFTEAISTSKYPIPYSAYQKRVAMFGSVPILGLFPIVGLVSLPVVVFFGWNGTFEMASRAVKGLLEYASINGVWWRLTTGHVTREKMEVLVWGDSESLEGKDTKHTKLG
;
A
#
# COMPACT_ATOMS: atom_id res chain seq x y z
N MET A 1 4.72 16.92 56.30
CA MET A 1 4.63 17.31 54.88
C MET A 1 5.33 16.26 54.03
N ILE A 2 4.58 15.38 53.39
CA ILE A 2 5.02 14.62 52.21
C ILE A 2 3.86 14.82 51.21
N PRO A 3 4.07 15.48 50.05
CA PRO A 3 2.98 15.73 49.11
C PRO A 3 2.45 14.42 48.55
N GLY A 4 1.12 14.29 48.51
CA GLY A 4 0.42 13.11 48.02
C GLY A 4 0.72 12.82 46.56
N ILE A 5 1.17 11.60 46.29
CA ILE A 5 1.17 11.00 44.96
C ILE A 5 -0.22 10.39 44.76
N ASN A 6 -1.18 11.20 44.32
CA ASN A 6 -2.41 10.71 43.70
C ASN A 6 -2.33 11.03 42.21
N ARG A 7 -1.74 10.11 41.43
CA ARG A 7 -1.98 10.00 39.99
C ARG A 7 -2.51 8.59 39.74
N THR A 8 -3.82 8.43 39.86
CA THR A 8 -4.51 7.32 39.20
C THR A 8 -4.30 7.52 37.70
N SER A 9 -3.55 6.62 37.06
CA SER A 9 -3.45 6.60 35.60
C SER A 9 -4.86 6.52 35.01
N PRO A 10 -5.23 7.36 34.03
CA PRO A 10 -6.55 7.30 33.40
C PRO A 10 -6.82 5.90 32.88
N SER A 11 -8.06 5.44 32.98
CA SER A 11 -8.44 4.14 32.41
C SER A 11 -8.33 4.21 30.88
N ILE A 12 -8.22 3.05 30.22
CA ILE A 12 -8.22 2.97 28.76
C ILE A 12 -9.48 3.66 28.18
N MET A 13 -10.62 3.53 28.86
CA MET A 13 -11.88 4.17 28.43
C MET A 13 -11.83 5.70 28.53
N ASP A 14 -11.16 6.24 29.55
CA ASP A 14 -10.97 7.68 29.70
C ASP A 14 -10.08 8.27 28.59
N SER A 15 -9.21 7.44 27.99
CA SER A 15 -8.35 7.83 26.88
C SER A 15 -9.01 7.64 25.51
N LEU A 16 -9.86 6.62 25.35
CA LEU A 16 -10.53 6.29 24.09
C LEU A 16 -11.76 7.15 23.82
N LEU A 17 -12.49 7.57 24.87
CA LEU A 17 -13.76 8.28 24.68
C LEU A 17 -13.58 9.60 23.92
N PRO A 18 -12.63 10.49 24.28
CA PRO A 18 -12.40 11.73 23.52
C PRO A 18 -11.95 11.49 22.09
N LEU A 19 -11.14 10.44 21.86
CA LEU A 19 -10.70 10.03 20.51
C LEU A 19 -11.88 9.64 19.62
N LEU A 20 -12.92 9.06 20.21
CA LEU A 20 -14.11 8.61 19.50
C LEU A 20 -15.20 9.67 19.43
N SER A 21 -15.20 10.74 20.24
CA SER A 21 -16.27 11.76 20.23
C SER A 21 -15.82 13.13 19.71
N GLU A 22 -14.62 13.56 20.06
CA GLU A 22 -14.21 14.97 19.95
C GLU A 22 -13.07 15.17 18.94
N SER A 23 -12.20 14.17 18.79
CA SER A 23 -11.05 14.24 17.87
C SER A 23 -11.48 14.43 16.41
N PRO A 24 -10.67 15.10 15.56
CA PRO A 24 -10.87 15.15 14.12
C PRO A 24 -10.98 13.79 13.44
N PHE A 25 -10.49 12.73 14.08
CA PHE A 25 -10.56 11.36 13.59
C PHE A 25 -11.67 10.55 14.25
N ALA A 26 -12.57 11.15 15.02
CA ALA A 26 -13.66 10.47 15.72
C ALA A 26 -14.50 9.58 14.78
N TYR A 27 -15.00 10.14 13.67
CA TYR A 27 -15.73 9.36 12.68
C TYR A 27 -14.84 8.29 12.01
N PRO A 28 -13.65 8.63 11.46
CA PRO A 28 -12.74 7.64 10.91
C PRO A 28 -12.42 6.45 11.83
N PHE A 29 -12.16 6.71 13.11
CA PHE A 29 -11.88 5.67 14.10
C PHE A 29 -13.11 4.80 14.37
N ARG A 30 -14.29 5.39 14.58
CA ARG A 30 -15.52 4.61 14.78
C ARG A 30 -15.80 3.73 13.57
N LEU A 31 -15.64 4.27 12.35
CA LEU A 31 -15.82 3.51 11.11
C LEU A 31 -14.77 2.40 11.00
N CYS A 32 -13.50 2.68 11.32
CA CYS A 32 -12.43 1.67 11.30
C CYS A 32 -12.73 0.52 12.28
N ILE A 33 -13.12 0.82 13.52
CA ILE A 33 -13.47 -0.20 14.52
C ILE A 33 -14.67 -1.03 14.05
N PHE A 34 -15.72 -0.35 13.56
CA PHE A 34 -16.89 -1.02 13.02
C PHE A 34 -16.52 -1.96 11.87
N LEU A 35 -15.77 -1.48 10.88
CA LEU A 35 -15.37 -2.28 9.73
C LEU A 35 -14.39 -3.40 10.08
N THR A 36 -13.48 -3.21 11.04
CA THR A 36 -12.65 -4.29 11.57
C THR A 36 -13.52 -5.38 12.20
N ALA A 37 -14.50 -5.02 13.03
CA ALA A 37 -15.41 -5.99 13.62
C ALA A 37 -16.26 -6.70 12.56
N THR A 38 -16.84 -5.95 11.61
CA THR A 38 -17.65 -6.51 10.53
C THR A 38 -16.83 -7.44 9.64
N THR A 39 -15.67 -7.00 9.14
CA THR A 39 -14.81 -7.83 8.28
C THR A 39 -14.34 -9.10 9.00
N TYR A 40 -13.96 -9.02 10.28
CA TYR A 40 -13.61 -10.19 11.06
C TYR A 40 -14.80 -11.15 11.23
N VAL A 41 -15.95 -10.67 11.70
CA VAL A 41 -17.14 -11.52 11.89
C VAL A 41 -17.57 -12.15 10.57
N THR A 42 -17.67 -11.37 9.50
CA THR A 42 -18.02 -11.87 8.16
C THR A 42 -16.98 -12.88 7.69
N SER A 43 -15.69 -12.70 7.94
CA SER A 43 -14.66 -13.67 7.55
C SER A 43 -14.80 -15.01 8.25
N VAL A 44 -15.21 -15.02 9.52
CA VAL A 44 -15.46 -16.25 10.28
C VAL A 44 -16.72 -16.95 9.76
N VAL A 45 -17.80 -16.20 9.53
CA VAL A 45 -19.07 -16.74 9.04
C VAL A 45 -18.94 -17.32 7.63
N THR A 46 -18.22 -16.62 6.75
CA THR A 46 -18.07 -17.00 5.33
C THR A 46 -16.87 -17.91 5.07
N SER A 47 -15.99 -18.11 6.06
CA SER A 47 -14.69 -18.77 5.87
C SER A 47 -13.84 -18.12 4.76
N ASN A 48 -14.03 -16.82 4.52
CA ASN A 48 -13.34 -16.04 3.49
C ASN A 48 -12.77 -14.76 4.13
N VAL A 49 -11.45 -14.65 4.25
CA VAL A 49 -10.79 -13.52 4.90
C VAL A 49 -10.57 -12.30 4.00
N SER A 50 -10.85 -12.42 2.70
CA SER A 50 -10.75 -11.34 1.71
C SER A 50 -11.87 -10.29 1.81
N GLN A 51 -12.58 -10.21 2.94
CA GLN A 51 -13.61 -9.18 3.15
C GLN A 51 -13.01 -7.79 3.07
N VAL A 52 -11.87 -7.58 3.72
CA VAL A 52 -11.19 -6.29 3.69
C VAL A 52 -10.64 -5.98 2.29
N ASP A 53 -10.15 -6.99 1.55
CA ASP A 53 -9.61 -6.84 0.19
C ASP A 53 -10.65 -6.20 -0.76
N ARG A 54 -11.94 -6.46 -0.53
CA ARG A 54 -13.04 -5.82 -1.26
C ARG A 54 -13.24 -4.36 -0.84
N LEU A 55 -13.07 -4.05 0.46
CA LEU A 55 -13.23 -2.71 0.98
C LEU A 55 -12.12 -1.74 0.54
N TRP A 56 -10.93 -2.26 0.19
CA TRP A 56 -9.88 -1.46 -0.45
C TRP A 56 -10.41 -0.67 -1.66
N THR A 57 -11.42 -1.19 -2.37
CA THR A 57 -12.05 -0.57 -3.55
C THR A 57 -12.99 0.61 -3.26
N PHE A 58 -13.20 0.97 -1.99
CA PHE A 58 -14.07 2.10 -1.61
C PHE A 58 -13.54 2.97 -0.46
N LEU A 59 -12.93 2.36 0.55
CA LEU A 59 -12.58 3.06 1.79
C LEU A 59 -11.62 4.24 1.63
N PRO A 60 -10.58 4.20 0.76
CA PRO A 60 -9.69 5.33 0.58
C PRO A 60 -10.44 6.61 0.16
N THR A 61 -11.39 6.50 -0.77
CA THR A 61 -12.26 7.62 -1.15
C THR A 61 -13.14 8.05 0.01
N ILE A 62 -13.74 7.13 0.78
CA ILE A 62 -14.61 7.47 1.91
C ILE A 62 -13.83 8.27 2.98
N TYR A 63 -12.65 7.80 3.39
CA TYR A 63 -11.82 8.49 4.37
C TYR A 63 -11.28 9.83 3.86
N THR A 64 -10.95 9.94 2.57
CA THR A 64 -10.50 11.20 1.97
C THR A 64 -11.67 12.20 1.84
N ALA A 65 -12.85 11.71 1.44
CA ALA A 65 -14.08 12.50 1.31
C ALA A 65 -14.57 13.02 2.66
N TYR A 66 -14.37 12.25 3.74
CA TYR A 66 -14.69 12.71 5.08
C TYR A 66 -14.05 14.08 5.38
N PHE A 67 -12.75 14.22 5.16
CA PHE A 67 -12.06 15.49 5.36
C PHE A 67 -12.36 16.50 4.26
N ALA A 68 -12.30 16.09 2.99
CA ALA A 68 -12.45 17.01 1.86
C ALA A 68 -13.86 17.62 1.73
N LEU A 69 -14.90 16.90 2.16
CA LEU A 69 -16.30 17.31 2.09
C LEU A 69 -16.88 17.69 3.46
N GLY A 70 -16.04 17.97 4.45
CA GLY A 70 -16.45 18.40 5.80
C GLY A 70 -17.64 19.37 5.85
N PRO A 71 -17.69 20.42 5.01
CA PRO A 71 -18.82 21.38 4.98
C PRO A 71 -20.20 20.77 4.72
N LEU A 72 -20.28 19.55 4.20
CA LEU A 72 -21.53 18.87 3.90
C LEU A 72 -22.02 17.96 5.04
N TRP A 73 -21.19 17.71 6.05
CA TRP A 73 -21.49 16.77 7.11
C TRP A 73 -22.19 17.45 8.29
N PRO A 74 -23.10 16.74 9.00
CA PRO A 74 -23.64 17.25 10.26
C PRO A 74 -22.54 17.40 11.32
N LYS A 75 -22.77 18.27 12.30
CA LYS A 75 -21.81 18.50 13.39
C LYS A 75 -21.84 17.41 14.46
N GLU A 76 -23.00 16.77 14.62
CA GLU A 76 -23.23 15.75 15.63
C GLU A 76 -23.47 14.38 15.00
N PRO A 77 -23.05 13.28 15.66
CA PRO A 77 -23.26 11.94 15.16
C PRO A 77 -24.75 11.58 15.14
N LEU A 78 -25.23 11.04 14.02
CA LEU A 78 -26.59 10.51 13.97
C LEU A 78 -26.69 9.22 14.82
N THR A 79 -27.69 9.17 15.69
CA THR A 79 -28.03 7.97 16.47
C THR A 79 -29.51 7.60 16.23
N ILE A 80 -29.78 6.30 16.10
CA ILE A 80 -31.14 5.75 16.00
C ILE A 80 -31.34 4.86 17.23
N ALA A 81 -32.33 5.19 18.06
CA ALA A 81 -32.57 4.50 19.35
C ALA A 81 -31.33 4.42 20.25
N GLY A 82 -30.48 5.45 20.24
CA GLY A 82 -29.23 5.52 21.01
C GLY A 82 -28.05 4.74 20.40
N ILE A 83 -28.24 4.12 19.23
CA ILE A 83 -27.17 3.40 18.51
C ILE A 83 -26.64 4.29 17.39
N TRP A 84 -25.31 4.49 17.36
CA TRP A 84 -24.63 5.25 16.31
C TRP A 84 -24.77 4.58 14.94
N VAL A 85 -24.98 5.40 13.90
CA VAL A 85 -25.09 4.93 12.52
C VAL A 85 -23.72 5.02 11.82
N PRO A 86 -23.09 3.90 11.44
CA PRO A 86 -21.68 3.88 11.02
C PRO A 86 -21.38 4.58 9.68
N PHE A 87 -22.38 4.78 8.84
CA PHE A 87 -22.20 5.26 7.47
C PHE A 87 -22.54 6.75 7.27
N ILE A 88 -22.87 7.46 8.35
CA ILE A 88 -23.16 8.89 8.27
C ILE A 88 -22.03 9.64 8.99
N PRO A 89 -21.18 10.38 8.24
CA PRO A 89 -20.09 11.15 8.81
C PRO A 89 -20.63 12.31 9.66
N PHE A 90 -19.80 12.77 10.59
CA PHE A 90 -20.04 13.98 11.35
C PHE A 90 -18.72 14.73 11.59
N VAL A 91 -18.79 16.04 11.75
CA VAL A 91 -17.62 16.91 11.97
C VAL A 91 -17.63 17.43 13.40
N PRO A 92 -16.77 16.90 14.28
CA PRO A 92 -16.60 17.41 15.64
C PRO A 92 -16.11 18.87 15.64
N ALA A 93 -16.36 19.58 16.75
CA ALA A 93 -15.96 20.97 16.90
C ALA A 93 -14.46 21.22 16.68
N GLU A 94 -13.60 20.28 17.09
CA GLU A 94 -12.14 20.38 16.90
C GLU A 94 -11.77 20.41 15.41
N LEU A 95 -12.45 19.61 14.58
CA LEU A 95 -12.24 19.59 13.13
C LEU A 95 -12.96 20.74 12.44
N GLU A 96 -14.16 21.12 12.89
CA GLU A 96 -14.89 22.30 12.39
C GLU A 96 -14.02 23.56 12.45
N ALA A 97 -13.28 23.73 13.55
CA ALA A 97 -12.38 24.86 13.76
C ALA A 97 -11.22 24.94 12.75
N GLN A 98 -10.90 23.85 12.04
CA GLN A 98 -9.78 23.78 11.09
C GLN A 98 -10.16 24.20 9.67
N PHE A 99 -11.45 24.24 9.34
CA PHE A 99 -11.87 24.56 7.98
C PHE A 99 -11.80 26.07 7.69
N PRO A 100 -11.46 26.45 6.43
CA PRO A 100 -11.53 27.84 6.01
C PRO A 100 -12.96 28.37 6.12
N ARG A 101 -13.09 29.67 6.42
CA ARG A 101 -14.38 30.36 6.51
C ARG A 101 -14.52 31.43 5.43
N ASP A 102 -15.74 31.60 4.92
CA ASP A 102 -16.05 32.69 4.00
C ASP A 102 -16.36 34.00 4.74
N ALA A 103 -16.68 35.05 3.97
CA ALA A 103 -17.03 36.36 4.54
C ALA A 103 -18.31 36.35 5.39
N THR A 104 -19.09 35.27 5.36
CA THR A 104 -20.31 35.06 6.17
C THR A 104 -20.05 34.18 7.40
N ASP A 105 -18.79 33.85 7.69
CA ASP A 105 -18.36 32.94 8.75
C ASP A 105 -18.82 31.47 8.55
N SER A 106 -19.24 31.14 7.33
CA SER A 106 -19.66 29.79 6.95
C SER A 106 -18.44 28.93 6.57
N MET A 107 -18.50 27.65 6.92
CA MET A 107 -17.45 26.69 6.61
C MET A 107 -17.33 26.47 5.09
N THR A 108 -16.10 26.49 4.58
CA THR A 108 -15.80 26.32 3.14
C THR A 108 -14.88 25.14 2.89
N PHE A 109 -14.81 24.71 1.63
CA PHE A 109 -14.00 23.57 1.21
C PHE A 109 -12.53 23.95 1.06
N SER A 110 -11.62 23.06 1.46
CA SER A 110 -10.20 23.15 1.12
C SER A 110 -9.98 22.72 -0.34
N PRO A 111 -9.49 23.61 -1.24
CA PRO A 111 -9.24 23.25 -2.63
C PRO A 111 -8.21 22.12 -2.77
N ARG A 112 -7.18 22.11 -1.90
CA ARG A 112 -6.16 21.06 -1.86
C ARG A 112 -6.74 19.71 -1.45
N ALA A 113 -7.61 19.67 -0.44
CA ALA A 113 -8.29 18.44 -0.04
C ALA A 113 -9.20 17.91 -1.17
N LEU A 114 -9.85 18.79 -1.94
CA LEU A 114 -10.65 18.39 -3.11
C LEU A 114 -9.80 17.84 -4.27
N ILE A 115 -8.59 18.36 -4.49
CA ILE A 115 -7.62 17.79 -5.43
C ILE A 115 -7.25 16.37 -5.00
N LEU A 116 -6.88 16.17 -3.73
CA LEU A 116 -6.55 14.85 -3.18
C LEU A 116 -7.74 13.88 -3.29
N LEU A 117 -8.96 14.33 -2.97
CA LEU A 117 -10.16 13.54 -3.17
C LEU A 117 -10.34 13.11 -4.63
N SER A 118 -10.11 14.03 -5.57
CA SER A 118 -10.22 13.74 -7.00
C SER A 118 -9.19 12.70 -7.44
N LEU A 119 -7.93 12.85 -7.04
CA LEU A 119 -6.84 11.92 -7.35
C LEU A 119 -7.07 10.54 -6.74
N ILE A 120 -7.41 10.46 -5.45
CA ILE A 120 -7.77 9.21 -4.78
C ILE A 120 -8.96 8.57 -5.47
N THR A 121 -9.99 9.33 -5.83
CA THR A 121 -11.19 8.78 -6.51
C THR A 121 -10.85 8.22 -7.90
N LEU A 122 -9.95 8.86 -8.66
CA LEU A 122 -9.46 8.31 -9.93
C LEU A 122 -8.65 7.01 -9.72
N TRP A 123 -7.75 7.00 -8.73
CA TRP A 123 -7.03 5.78 -8.34
C TRP A 123 -7.99 4.66 -7.92
N MET A 124 -9.07 5.02 -7.22
CA MET A 124 -10.12 4.10 -6.80
C MET A 124 -10.91 3.55 -7.97
N PHE A 125 -11.32 4.38 -8.95
CA PHE A 125 -11.99 3.87 -10.14
C PHE A 125 -11.10 2.90 -10.92
N ARG A 126 -9.80 3.19 -11.04
CA ARG A 126 -8.83 2.27 -11.63
C ARG A 126 -8.78 0.95 -10.86
N LEU A 127 -8.65 0.98 -9.53
CA LEU A 127 -8.58 -0.22 -8.70
C LEU A 127 -9.88 -1.04 -8.79
N SER A 128 -11.04 -0.40 -8.66
CA SER A 128 -12.36 -1.02 -8.77
C SER A 128 -12.59 -1.66 -10.14
N TYR A 129 -12.21 -0.97 -11.22
CA TYR A 129 -12.27 -1.52 -12.56
C TYR A 129 -11.39 -2.77 -12.71
N ASN A 130 -10.16 -2.73 -12.18
CA ASN A 130 -9.23 -3.86 -12.22
C ASN A 130 -9.73 -5.05 -11.37
N THR A 131 -10.35 -4.78 -10.22
CA THR A 131 -10.99 -5.80 -9.37
C THR A 131 -12.20 -6.43 -10.06
N PHE A 132 -13.06 -5.61 -10.68
CA PHE A 132 -14.26 -6.05 -11.40
C PHE A 132 -13.94 -7.01 -12.54
N ARG A 133 -13.04 -6.61 -13.46
CA ARG A 133 -12.67 -7.43 -14.62
C ARG A 133 -11.97 -8.75 -14.25
N ARG A 134 -11.42 -8.85 -13.04
CA ARG A 134 -10.79 -10.06 -12.50
C ARG A 134 -11.76 -10.99 -11.77
N GLY A 135 -13.03 -10.58 -11.59
CA GLY A 135 -14.04 -11.37 -10.89
C GLY A 135 -13.98 -11.28 -9.35
N LEU A 136 -13.08 -10.47 -8.78
CA LEU A 136 -12.81 -10.43 -7.33
C LEU A 136 -13.96 -9.84 -6.48
N PHE A 137 -15.02 -9.29 -7.10
CA PHE A 137 -16.26 -8.96 -6.41
C PHE A 137 -17.16 -10.18 -6.16
N SER A 138 -16.79 -11.36 -6.67
CA SER A 138 -17.40 -12.64 -6.27
C SER A 138 -17.25 -12.83 -4.75
N LEU A 139 -18.36 -13.09 -4.07
CA LEU A 139 -18.38 -13.34 -2.63
C LEU A 139 -17.68 -14.66 -2.27
N ASN A 140 -17.56 -15.57 -3.23
CA ASN A 140 -16.92 -16.88 -3.06
C ASN A 140 -15.41 -16.83 -3.29
N ASP A 141 -14.92 -15.80 -3.99
CA ASP A 141 -13.51 -15.70 -4.35
C ASP A 141 -12.71 -15.17 -3.16
N GLU A 142 -11.57 -15.77 -2.89
CA GLU A 142 -10.63 -15.34 -1.86
C GLU A 142 -9.24 -15.22 -2.49
N ASP A 143 -8.43 -14.28 -1.99
CA ASP A 143 -7.05 -14.18 -2.42
C ASP A 143 -6.28 -15.47 -2.10
N TYR A 144 -5.71 -16.07 -3.14
CA TYR A 144 -4.98 -17.34 -3.06
C TYR A 144 -3.84 -17.33 -2.03
N ARG A 145 -3.28 -16.15 -1.70
CA ARG A 145 -2.23 -16.00 -0.66
C ARG A 145 -2.71 -16.49 0.70
N TRP A 146 -3.98 -16.31 1.03
CA TRP A 146 -4.56 -16.75 2.30
C TRP A 146 -4.69 -18.27 2.36
N ALA A 147 -5.04 -18.93 1.25
CA ALA A 147 -5.06 -20.38 1.17
C ALA A 147 -3.65 -20.98 1.38
N VAL A 148 -2.65 -20.41 0.71
CA VAL A 148 -1.24 -20.82 0.89
C VAL A 148 -0.78 -20.62 2.34
N LEU A 149 -1.10 -19.47 2.94
CA LEU A 149 -0.73 -19.17 4.33
C LEU A 149 -1.37 -20.14 5.33
N ARG A 150 -2.65 -20.49 5.14
CA ARG A 150 -3.33 -21.49 5.98
C ARG A 150 -2.63 -22.84 5.93
N THR A 151 -2.24 -23.30 4.74
CA THR A 151 -1.48 -24.55 4.60
C THR A 151 -0.16 -24.47 5.35
N GLN A 152 0.61 -23.40 5.14
CA GLN A 152 1.92 -23.23 5.79
C GLN A 152 1.81 -23.24 7.32
N PHE A 153 0.78 -22.61 7.88
CA PHE A 153 0.55 -22.62 9.32
C PHE A 153 0.13 -24.00 9.84
N ASN A 154 -0.74 -24.72 9.11
CA ASN A 154 -1.15 -26.07 9.49
C ASN A 154 0.03 -27.05 9.44
N GLU A 155 0.92 -26.91 8.46
CA GLU A 155 2.12 -27.75 8.35
C GLU A 155 3.12 -27.46 9.47
N ARG A 156 3.30 -26.17 9.84
CA ARG A 156 4.28 -25.79 10.86
C ARG A 156 3.82 -26.02 12.30
N PHE A 157 2.54 -25.79 12.58
CA PHE A 157 2.00 -25.77 13.95
C PHE A 157 0.96 -26.88 14.20
N GLY A 158 0.78 -27.79 13.23
CA GLY A 158 -0.30 -28.78 13.24
C GLY A 158 -1.67 -28.17 12.92
N SER A 159 -2.66 -29.01 12.61
CA SER A 159 -3.99 -28.56 12.15
C SER A 159 -4.72 -27.66 13.18
N ALA A 160 -4.64 -27.99 14.47
CA ALA A 160 -5.28 -27.18 15.51
C ALA A 160 -4.52 -25.87 15.78
N GLY A 161 -3.18 -25.94 15.89
CA GLY A 161 -2.34 -24.76 16.14
C GLY A 161 -2.34 -23.79 14.96
N GLY A 162 -2.31 -24.31 13.72
CA GLY A 162 -2.37 -23.52 12.49
C GLY A 162 -3.67 -22.74 12.36
N LYS A 163 -4.83 -23.38 12.62
CA LYS A 163 -6.14 -22.70 12.65
C LYS A 163 -6.20 -21.60 13.69
N PHE A 164 -5.68 -21.84 14.89
CA PHE A 164 -5.66 -20.86 15.96
C PHE A 164 -4.80 -19.63 15.60
N ILE A 165 -3.57 -19.85 15.16
CA ILE A 165 -2.65 -18.78 14.74
C ILE A 165 -3.24 -18.01 13.55
N PHE A 166 -3.88 -18.71 12.61
CA PHE A 166 -4.54 -18.06 11.48
C PHE A 166 -5.66 -17.12 11.93
N GLN A 167 -6.44 -17.45 12.95
CA GLN A 167 -7.46 -16.55 13.49
C GLN A 167 -6.86 -15.32 14.19
N ILE A 168 -5.70 -15.46 14.85
CA ILE A 168 -4.97 -14.30 15.38
C ILE A 168 -4.54 -13.38 14.23
N VAL A 169 -3.96 -13.94 13.17
CA VAL A 169 -3.57 -13.18 11.98
C VAL A 169 -4.79 -12.54 11.31
N ASN A 170 -5.90 -13.27 11.21
CA ASN A 170 -7.15 -12.76 10.67
C ASN A 170 -7.64 -11.52 11.43
N LEU A 171 -7.72 -11.59 12.77
CA LEU A 171 -8.17 -10.46 13.57
C LEU A 171 -7.18 -9.28 13.53
N THR A 172 -5.89 -9.54 13.76
CA THR A 172 -4.90 -8.49 13.99
C THR A 172 -4.35 -7.88 12.70
N PHE A 173 -4.02 -8.72 11.73
CA PHE A 173 -3.40 -8.27 10.49
C PHE A 173 -4.43 -8.05 9.39
N ILE A 174 -5.28 -9.06 9.10
CA ILE A 174 -6.21 -8.98 7.98
C ILE A 174 -7.33 -7.98 8.27
N ALA A 175 -8.03 -8.11 9.40
CA ALA A 175 -9.16 -7.24 9.71
C ALA A 175 -8.72 -5.89 10.32
N ALA A 176 -7.85 -5.87 11.32
CA ALA A 176 -7.49 -4.62 12.00
C ALA A 176 -6.46 -3.79 11.22
N THR A 177 -5.28 -4.34 10.95
CA THR A 177 -4.18 -3.56 10.33
C THR A 177 -4.56 -3.00 8.96
N GLN A 178 -5.23 -3.78 8.10
CA GLN A 178 -5.66 -3.33 6.78
C GLN A 178 -6.66 -2.15 6.86
N ASN A 179 -7.65 -2.20 7.76
CA ASN A 179 -8.58 -1.08 7.94
C ASN A 179 -7.89 0.18 8.48
N VAL A 180 -6.91 0.03 9.39
CA VAL A 180 -6.10 1.16 9.88
C VAL A 180 -5.28 1.80 8.76
N LEU A 181 -4.69 0.99 7.87
CA LEU A 181 -3.96 1.49 6.71
C LEU A 181 -4.87 2.26 5.73
N LEU A 182 -6.08 1.75 5.49
CA LEU A 182 -7.08 2.42 4.64
C LEU A 182 -7.54 3.74 5.24
N MET A 183 -7.71 3.81 6.56
CA MET A 183 -7.98 5.06 7.27
C MET A 183 -6.83 6.06 7.13
N GLY A 184 -5.59 5.58 7.19
CA GLY A 184 -4.38 6.39 7.02
C GLY A 184 -4.30 7.13 5.68
N LEU A 185 -4.94 6.60 4.62
CA LEU A 185 -5.01 7.28 3.31
C LEU A 185 -5.83 8.58 3.34
N GLY A 186 -6.70 8.79 4.33
CA GLY A 186 -7.41 10.06 4.53
C GLY A 186 -6.55 11.16 5.17
N TYR A 187 -5.42 10.81 5.78
CA TYR A 187 -4.58 11.75 6.53
C TYR A 187 -4.03 12.94 5.71
N PRO A 188 -3.59 12.78 4.44
CA PRO A 188 -3.17 13.93 3.65
C PRO A 188 -4.28 14.96 3.38
N ALA A 189 -5.53 14.50 3.28
CA ALA A 189 -6.67 15.41 3.16
C ALA A 189 -6.96 16.15 4.47
N TYR A 190 -6.78 15.50 5.62
CA TYR A 190 -6.81 16.17 6.93
C TYR A 190 -5.76 17.29 7.01
N LEU A 191 -4.49 17.02 6.65
CA LEU A 191 -3.45 18.05 6.61
C LEU A 191 -3.82 19.23 5.71
N SER A 192 -4.43 18.93 4.56
CA SER A 192 -4.86 19.94 3.60
C SER A 192 -5.97 20.84 4.14
N VAL A 193 -6.81 20.35 5.06
CA VAL A 193 -7.82 21.16 5.75
C VAL A 193 -7.14 22.05 6.79
N THR A 194 -6.30 21.48 7.65
CA THR A 194 -5.63 22.22 8.74
C THR A 194 -4.69 23.32 8.23
N GLN A 195 -4.12 23.16 7.05
CA GLN A 195 -3.26 24.16 6.42
C GLN A 195 -4.04 25.35 5.84
N THR A 196 -5.36 25.24 5.65
CA THR A 196 -6.20 26.23 4.93
C THR A 196 -7.05 27.13 5.83
N GLY A 197 -6.85 27.15 7.15
CA GLY A 197 -7.59 28.02 8.09
C GLY A 197 -7.37 29.54 7.89
N GLU A 198 -7.75 30.38 8.86
CA GLU A 198 -7.53 31.85 8.77
C GLU A 198 -6.03 32.18 8.59
N GLY A 199 -5.68 32.84 7.48
CA GLY A 199 -4.28 33.07 7.08
C GLY A 199 -3.58 31.87 6.43
N GLY A 200 -4.35 30.83 6.09
CA GLY A 200 -3.88 29.55 5.57
C GLY A 200 -3.38 29.56 4.13
N ILE A 201 -2.76 28.45 3.75
CA ILE A 201 -2.03 28.28 2.50
C ILE A 201 -3.01 27.89 1.39
N GLY A 202 -3.31 28.84 0.50
CA GLY A 202 -4.00 28.59 -0.77
C GLY A 202 -3.24 27.62 -1.68
N LEU A 203 -3.78 27.33 -2.87
CA LEU A 203 -3.07 26.48 -3.83
C LEU A 203 -1.76 27.13 -4.27
N VAL A 204 -0.71 26.34 -4.33
CA VAL A 204 0.62 26.73 -4.79
C VAL A 204 1.08 25.85 -5.96
N ASP A 205 2.13 26.25 -6.66
CA ASP A 205 2.62 25.55 -7.86
C ASP A 205 2.91 24.07 -7.62
N THR A 206 3.40 23.71 -6.43
CA THR A 206 3.68 22.31 -6.08
C THR A 206 2.43 21.44 -6.04
N ASP A 207 1.26 21.99 -5.69
CA ASP A 207 0.00 21.24 -5.73
C ASP A 207 -0.29 20.75 -7.15
N TYR A 208 -0.15 21.63 -8.15
CA TYR A 208 -0.40 21.30 -9.55
C TYR A 208 0.65 20.34 -10.11
N VAL A 209 1.93 20.57 -9.83
CA VAL A 209 3.02 19.71 -10.32
C VAL A 209 2.89 18.29 -9.77
N LEU A 210 2.70 18.13 -8.47
CA LEU A 210 2.56 16.82 -7.83
C LEU A 210 1.27 16.10 -8.25
N SER A 211 0.18 16.85 -8.47
CA SER A 211 -1.09 16.30 -8.96
C SER A 211 -1.00 15.80 -10.40
N LEU A 212 -0.42 16.60 -11.30
CA LEU A 212 -0.17 16.19 -12.69
C LEU A 212 0.72 14.95 -12.76
N TRP A 213 1.68 14.88 -11.85
CA TRP A 213 2.52 13.71 -11.75
C TRP A 213 1.79 12.47 -11.23
N ALA A 214 0.94 12.63 -10.22
CA ALA A 214 0.09 11.54 -9.73
C ALA A 214 -0.78 10.99 -10.87
N LEU A 215 -1.36 11.85 -11.72
CA LEU A 215 -2.09 11.43 -12.92
C LEU A 215 -1.22 10.67 -13.92
N GLY A 216 0.02 11.13 -14.14
CA GLY A 216 0.98 10.41 -14.99
C GLY A 216 1.31 9.02 -14.44
N ILE A 217 1.49 8.89 -13.12
CA ILE A 217 1.72 7.60 -12.47
C ILE A 217 0.51 6.69 -12.57
N LEU A 218 -0.70 7.21 -12.37
CA LEU A 218 -1.93 6.45 -12.57
C LEU A 218 -2.08 5.95 -14.01
N ALA A 219 -1.66 6.73 -15.01
CA ALA A 219 -1.68 6.30 -16.40
C ALA A 219 -0.73 5.11 -16.63
N VAL A 220 0.50 5.16 -16.10
CA VAL A 220 1.47 4.05 -16.19
C VAL A 220 0.98 2.82 -15.42
N GLU A 221 0.41 3.01 -14.24
CA GLU A 221 -0.20 1.96 -13.42
C GLU A 221 -1.31 1.27 -14.20
N PHE A 222 -2.23 2.04 -14.77
CA PHE A 222 -3.33 1.53 -15.58
C PHE A 222 -2.85 0.79 -16.83
N THR A 223 -1.83 1.30 -17.51
CA THR A 223 -1.19 0.57 -18.63
C THR A 223 -0.63 -0.77 -18.14
N SER A 224 0.06 -0.80 -17.00
CA SER A 224 0.66 -2.02 -16.48
C SER A 224 -0.36 -3.08 -16.04
N ASP A 225 -1.50 -2.66 -15.46
CA ASP A 225 -2.63 -3.53 -15.17
C ASP A 225 -3.23 -4.13 -16.46
N ASN A 226 -3.40 -3.31 -17.50
CA ASN A 226 -3.89 -3.76 -18.79
C ASN A 226 -2.93 -4.73 -19.49
N GLN A 227 -1.62 -4.48 -19.45
CA GLN A 227 -0.62 -5.40 -19.98
C GLN A 227 -0.69 -6.77 -19.27
N GLN A 228 -0.82 -6.77 -17.95
CA GLN A 228 -0.98 -7.99 -17.17
C GLN A 228 -2.27 -8.72 -17.55
N PHE A 229 -3.39 -7.99 -17.68
CA PHE A 229 -4.67 -8.60 -18.04
C PHE A 229 -4.64 -9.23 -19.43
N VAL A 230 -4.14 -8.50 -20.45
CA VAL A 230 -3.98 -9.02 -21.82
C VAL A 230 -3.13 -10.28 -21.84
N TYR A 231 -2.02 -10.29 -21.10
CA TYR A 231 -1.18 -11.47 -20.95
C TYR A 231 -1.94 -12.65 -20.33
N GLN A 232 -2.71 -12.45 -19.26
CA GLN A 232 -3.49 -13.52 -18.64
C GLN A 232 -4.56 -14.05 -19.61
N THR A 233 -5.28 -13.16 -20.31
CA THR A 233 -6.26 -13.56 -21.34
C THR A 233 -5.62 -14.42 -22.42
N TYR A 234 -4.46 -13.98 -22.95
CA TYR A 234 -3.68 -14.74 -23.92
C TYR A 234 -3.26 -16.11 -23.36
N LYS A 235 -2.68 -16.14 -22.16
CA LYS A 235 -2.19 -17.36 -21.50
C LYS A 235 -3.31 -18.39 -21.32
N HIS A 236 -4.44 -17.98 -20.75
CA HIS A 236 -5.56 -18.88 -20.49
C HIS A 236 -6.20 -19.38 -21.79
N ALA A 237 -6.38 -18.51 -22.79
CA ALA A 237 -6.92 -18.91 -24.09
C ALA A 237 -6.00 -19.90 -24.81
N PHE A 238 -4.68 -19.68 -24.75
CA PHE A 238 -3.70 -20.57 -25.38
C PHE A 238 -3.63 -21.93 -24.67
N LEU A 239 -3.40 -21.93 -23.35
CA LEU A 239 -3.23 -23.18 -22.58
C LEU A 239 -4.52 -24.01 -22.55
N GLY A 240 -5.69 -23.37 -22.55
CA GLY A 240 -6.97 -24.08 -22.59
C GLY A 240 -7.15 -24.92 -23.86
N ARG A 241 -6.77 -24.38 -25.03
CA ARG A 241 -6.86 -25.12 -26.29
C ARG A 241 -5.79 -26.19 -26.46
N VAL A 242 -4.56 -25.89 -26.03
CA VAL A 242 -3.46 -26.86 -26.08
C VAL A 242 -3.75 -28.05 -25.15
N LYS A 243 -4.27 -27.81 -23.94
CA LYS A 243 -4.60 -28.89 -22.98
C LYS A 243 -5.70 -29.82 -23.50
N ASN A 244 -6.65 -29.30 -24.26
CA ASN A 244 -7.76 -30.09 -24.79
C ASN A 244 -7.39 -30.86 -26.07
N ASN A 245 -6.12 -30.83 -26.52
CA ASN A 245 -5.65 -31.38 -27.80
C ASN A 245 -6.55 -31.00 -29.00
N SER A 246 -7.23 -29.84 -28.91
CA SER A 246 -8.26 -29.48 -29.88
C SER A 246 -7.68 -28.84 -31.15
N ASP A 247 -6.49 -28.23 -31.03
CA ASP A 247 -5.92 -27.33 -32.03
C ASP A 247 -4.42 -27.55 -32.17
N SER A 248 -3.88 -27.29 -33.37
CA SER A 248 -2.44 -27.12 -33.56
C SER A 248 -1.91 -25.91 -32.76
N GLN A 249 -0.60 -25.88 -32.44
CA GLN A 249 -0.03 -24.74 -31.70
C GLN A 249 -0.24 -23.40 -32.42
N SER A 250 -0.26 -23.40 -33.76
CA SER A 250 -0.47 -22.19 -34.57
C SER A 250 -1.92 -21.68 -34.48
N GLU A 251 -2.89 -22.58 -34.49
CA GLU A 251 -4.31 -22.24 -34.34
C GLU A 251 -4.61 -21.73 -32.92
N ALA A 252 -4.08 -22.41 -31.89
CA ALA A 252 -4.20 -21.98 -30.51
C ALA A 252 -3.57 -20.59 -30.29
N HIS A 253 -2.40 -20.33 -30.90
CA HIS A 253 -1.75 -19.02 -30.85
C HIS A 253 -2.60 -17.92 -31.51
N THR A 254 -3.09 -18.16 -32.73
CA THR A 254 -3.93 -17.21 -33.46
C THR A 254 -5.23 -16.90 -32.71
N HIS A 255 -5.87 -17.93 -32.13
CA HIS A 255 -7.05 -17.74 -31.30
C HIS A 255 -6.74 -16.93 -30.04
N ALA A 256 -5.65 -17.24 -29.34
CA ALA A 256 -5.25 -16.53 -28.14
C ALA A 256 -4.91 -15.06 -28.42
N LEU A 257 -4.26 -14.75 -29.54
CA LEU A 257 -4.03 -13.36 -29.98
C LEU A 257 -5.33 -12.62 -30.22
N ARG A 258 -6.31 -13.22 -30.92
CA ARG A 258 -7.62 -12.59 -31.13
C ARG A 258 -8.34 -12.30 -29.79
N ALA A 259 -8.34 -13.26 -28.87
CA ALA A 259 -8.94 -13.09 -27.55
C ALA A 259 -8.25 -11.98 -26.74
N ALA A 260 -6.92 -11.92 -26.77
CA ALA A 260 -6.13 -10.92 -26.07
C ALA A 260 -6.28 -9.51 -26.70
N SER A 261 -6.34 -9.42 -28.03
CA SER A 261 -6.56 -8.18 -28.76
C SER A 261 -7.95 -7.60 -28.51
N ALA A 262 -8.97 -8.44 -28.30
CA ALA A 262 -10.32 -8.00 -27.99
C ALA A 262 -10.45 -7.25 -26.65
N VAL A 263 -9.49 -7.44 -25.74
CA VAL A 263 -9.44 -6.78 -24.42
C VAL A 263 -8.25 -5.84 -24.26
N ALA A 264 -7.52 -5.58 -25.35
CA ALA A 264 -6.32 -4.77 -25.33
C ALA A 264 -6.65 -3.28 -25.20
N TRP A 265 -6.00 -2.64 -24.23
CA TRP A 265 -5.97 -1.19 -24.12
C TRP A 265 -4.80 -0.63 -24.94
N PRO A 266 -4.82 0.65 -25.37
CA PRO A 266 -3.63 1.32 -25.88
C PRO A 266 -2.38 1.04 -25.03
N CYS A 267 -1.26 0.76 -25.71
CA CYS A 267 0.03 0.37 -25.10
C CYS A 267 0.03 -1.02 -24.42
N ALA A 268 -0.99 -1.84 -24.65
CA ALA A 268 -1.08 -3.22 -24.17
C ALA A 268 -1.46 -4.21 -25.29
N PHE A 269 -1.27 -3.87 -26.56
CA PHE A 269 -1.59 -4.77 -27.67
C PHE A 269 -0.67 -6.02 -27.66
N PRO A 270 -1.24 -7.23 -27.79
CA PRO A 270 -0.49 -8.47 -27.60
C PRO A 270 0.59 -8.67 -28.68
N GLU A 271 0.36 -8.22 -29.91
CA GLU A 271 1.28 -8.43 -31.04
C GLU A 271 2.35 -7.35 -31.13
N THR A 272 1.97 -6.07 -30.99
CA THR A 272 2.88 -4.94 -31.21
C THR A 272 3.65 -4.54 -29.95
N ASP A 273 2.93 -4.39 -28.83
CA ASP A 273 3.49 -3.83 -27.60
C ASP A 273 4.12 -4.92 -26.73
N LEU A 274 3.42 -6.04 -26.57
CA LEU A 274 3.85 -7.15 -25.72
C LEU A 274 4.59 -8.25 -26.47
N LYS A 275 4.41 -8.35 -27.79
CA LYS A 275 5.00 -9.37 -28.68
C LYS A 275 4.84 -10.79 -28.12
N LEU A 276 3.62 -11.12 -27.69
CA LEU A 276 3.31 -12.39 -27.03
C LEU A 276 3.46 -13.57 -27.98
N ALA A 277 4.16 -14.60 -27.51
CA ALA A 277 4.41 -15.85 -28.20
C ALA A 277 3.95 -17.05 -27.35
N PRO A 278 3.78 -18.24 -27.95
CA PRO A 278 3.45 -19.48 -27.22
C PRO A 278 4.39 -19.80 -26.05
N ALA A 279 5.68 -19.43 -26.17
CA ALA A 279 6.67 -19.59 -25.12
C ALA A 279 6.34 -18.75 -23.87
N ASP A 280 5.72 -17.57 -24.02
CA ASP A 280 5.36 -16.70 -22.91
C ASP A 280 4.20 -17.28 -22.09
N ALA A 281 3.23 -17.90 -22.77
CA ALA A 281 2.14 -18.60 -22.10
C ALA A 281 2.67 -19.80 -21.28
N ARG A 282 3.59 -20.57 -21.86
CA ARG A 282 4.24 -21.71 -21.19
C ARG A 282 5.13 -21.30 -20.03
N ARG A 283 5.81 -20.15 -20.13
CA ARG A 283 6.63 -19.59 -19.04
C ARG A 283 5.80 -19.25 -17.80
N GLY A 284 4.54 -18.84 -18.00
CA GLY A 284 3.57 -18.65 -16.91
C GLY A 284 3.51 -17.24 -16.30
N PHE A 285 4.44 -16.35 -16.66
CA PHE A 285 4.43 -14.94 -16.29
C PHE A 285 4.92 -14.01 -17.44
N ILE A 286 4.46 -12.75 -17.40
CA ILE A 286 4.83 -11.70 -18.36
C ILE A 286 6.23 -11.16 -18.07
N THR A 287 6.98 -10.82 -19.13
CA THR A 287 8.33 -10.22 -19.04
C THR A 287 8.55 -9.12 -20.08
N SER A 288 7.52 -8.76 -20.84
CA SER A 288 7.56 -7.74 -21.90
C SER A 288 6.77 -6.50 -21.50
N GLY A 289 6.91 -5.42 -22.26
CA GLY A 289 6.33 -4.12 -21.91
C GLY A 289 6.94 -3.55 -20.63
N LEU A 290 6.11 -2.97 -19.75
CA LEU A 290 6.54 -2.40 -18.47
C LEU A 290 7.16 -3.45 -17.54
N TRP A 291 6.77 -4.72 -17.72
CA TRP A 291 7.29 -5.86 -16.96
C TRP A 291 8.75 -6.17 -17.31
N SER A 292 9.31 -5.62 -18.38
CA SER A 292 10.75 -5.72 -18.65
C SER A 292 11.61 -4.77 -17.80
N PHE A 293 11.01 -3.71 -17.24
CA PHE A 293 11.69 -2.69 -16.44
C PHE A 293 11.51 -2.92 -14.93
N SER A 294 10.37 -3.47 -14.53
CA SER A 294 10.00 -3.79 -13.16
C SER A 294 9.28 -5.12 -13.14
N ARG A 295 9.53 -5.97 -12.15
CA ARG A 295 8.76 -7.21 -11.99
C ARG A 295 7.34 -6.97 -11.49
N HIS A 296 7.08 -5.80 -10.90
CA HIS A 296 5.79 -5.36 -10.38
C HIS A 296 5.58 -3.86 -10.68
N PRO A 297 5.41 -3.47 -11.96
CA PRO A 297 5.29 -2.07 -12.36
C PRO A 297 4.04 -1.40 -11.77
N ASN A 298 2.92 -2.11 -11.67
CA ASN A 298 1.70 -1.61 -11.03
C ASN A 298 1.91 -1.32 -9.54
N PHE A 299 2.51 -2.23 -8.79
CA PHE A 299 2.78 -2.01 -7.36
C PHE A 299 3.82 -0.92 -7.10
N ALA A 300 4.75 -0.71 -8.04
CA ALA A 300 5.68 0.41 -7.95
C ALA A 300 4.97 1.77 -8.17
N CYS A 301 4.01 1.81 -9.09
CA CYS A 301 3.17 2.99 -9.30
C CYS A 301 2.24 3.23 -8.10
N GLU A 302 1.61 2.20 -7.55
CA GLU A 302 0.76 2.31 -6.34
C GLU A 302 1.52 2.92 -5.17
N GLN A 303 2.73 2.43 -4.90
CA GLN A 303 3.60 3.01 -3.86
C GLN A 303 3.89 4.48 -4.15
N THR A 304 4.35 4.80 -5.36
CA THR A 304 4.67 6.18 -5.76
C THR A 304 3.47 7.11 -5.59
N PHE A 305 2.28 6.64 -5.96
CA PHE A 305 1.04 7.40 -5.83
C PHE A 305 0.75 7.77 -4.37
N TRP A 306 0.89 6.84 -3.41
CA TRP A 306 0.70 7.15 -1.98
C TRP A 306 1.69 8.19 -1.46
N TRP A 307 2.96 8.10 -1.89
CA TRP A 307 3.97 9.09 -1.55
C TRP A 307 3.61 10.48 -2.09
N LEU A 308 3.08 10.56 -3.33
CA LEU A 308 2.62 11.82 -3.91
C LEU A 308 1.42 12.41 -3.15
N MET A 309 0.48 11.58 -2.69
CA MET A 309 -0.65 12.06 -1.88
C MET A 309 -0.18 12.72 -0.57
N CYS A 310 0.77 12.10 0.12
CA CYS A 310 1.40 12.68 1.31
C CYS A 310 2.24 13.93 0.97
N ALA A 311 2.90 13.95 -0.19
CA ALA A 311 3.78 15.05 -0.58
C ALA A 311 3.02 16.35 -0.87
N VAL A 312 1.82 16.29 -1.44
CA VAL A 312 1.03 17.48 -1.83
C VAL A 312 0.90 18.50 -0.67
N PRO A 313 0.32 18.17 0.50
CA PRO A 313 0.22 19.13 1.60
C PRO A 313 1.58 19.49 2.22
N VAL A 314 2.52 18.55 2.29
CA VAL A 314 3.85 18.81 2.88
C VAL A 314 4.64 19.84 2.08
N PHE A 315 4.69 19.68 0.74
CA PHE A 315 5.42 20.60 -0.12
C PHE A 315 4.75 21.97 -0.20
N ALA A 316 3.42 22.02 -0.13
CA ALA A 316 2.71 23.28 -0.04
C ALA A 316 3.16 24.09 1.19
N GLU A 317 3.25 23.44 2.35
CA GLU A 317 3.73 24.06 3.59
C GLU A 317 5.19 24.49 3.52
N LEU A 318 6.07 23.64 2.98
CA LEU A 318 7.49 23.96 2.85
C LEU A 318 7.77 25.15 1.91
N VAL A 319 7.00 25.27 0.83
CA VAL A 319 7.12 26.40 -0.12
C VAL A 319 6.58 27.68 0.50
N SER A 320 5.37 27.64 1.07
CA SER A 320 4.72 28.84 1.62
C SER A 320 5.41 29.41 2.86
N SER A 321 6.08 28.55 3.64
CA SER A 321 6.86 28.98 4.81
C SER A 321 8.27 29.50 4.48
N GLY A 322 8.70 29.47 3.21
CA GLY A 322 10.07 29.79 2.81
C GLY A 322 11.13 28.80 3.31
N ARG A 323 10.73 27.74 4.04
CA ARG A 323 11.62 26.71 4.59
C ARG A 323 12.37 25.97 3.50
N LEU A 324 11.77 25.83 2.31
CA LEU A 324 12.42 25.21 1.17
C LEU A 324 13.71 25.96 0.76
N ASP A 325 13.70 27.29 0.74
CA ASP A 325 14.87 28.09 0.35
C ASP A 325 15.96 28.06 1.42
N THR A 326 15.57 28.10 2.70
CA THR A 326 16.48 27.87 3.83
C THR A 326 17.16 26.50 3.73
N MET A 327 16.45 25.45 3.28
CA MET A 327 17.06 24.14 3.04
C MET A 327 18.10 24.20 1.91
N LYS A 328 17.81 24.89 0.81
CA LYS A 328 18.78 25.03 -0.31
C LYS A 328 20.06 25.69 0.17
N GLU A 329 19.93 26.78 0.93
CA GLU A 329 21.07 27.55 1.45
C GLU A 329 21.87 26.77 2.48
N THR A 330 21.19 26.14 3.45
CA THR A 330 21.81 25.34 4.51
C THR A 330 22.70 24.27 3.92
N VAL A 331 22.25 23.64 2.84
CA VAL A 331 22.96 22.50 2.30
C VAL A 331 23.99 22.87 1.24
N ASN A 332 23.77 23.93 0.47
CA ASN A 332 24.86 24.51 -0.32
C ASN A 332 26.03 24.97 0.58
N GLY A 333 25.80 25.19 1.88
CA GLY A 333 26.82 25.50 2.89
C GLY A 333 27.41 24.30 3.66
N MET A 334 26.95 23.06 3.44
CA MET A 334 27.47 21.88 4.17
C MET A 334 28.76 21.33 3.50
N PRO A 335 29.88 21.20 4.24
CA PRO A 335 31.02 20.43 3.75
C PRO A 335 30.69 18.94 3.85
N ASP A 336 30.52 18.29 2.69
CA ASP A 336 30.49 16.84 2.46
C ASP A 336 29.87 16.02 3.62
N ALA A 337 28.54 16.08 3.75
CA ALA A 337 27.78 15.39 4.79
C ALA A 337 27.72 13.86 4.57
N ARG A 338 28.82 13.18 4.87
CA ARG A 338 28.83 11.74 5.12
C ARG A 338 28.18 11.45 6.48
N GLY A 339 26.88 11.16 6.48
CA GLY A 339 26.28 10.33 7.54
C GLY A 339 24.93 10.81 8.09
N LEU A 340 23.83 10.32 7.49
CA LEU A 340 22.68 9.95 8.30
C LEU A 340 22.99 8.58 8.93
N SER A 341 23.20 8.55 10.25
CA SER A 341 23.41 7.29 10.96
C SER A 341 22.09 6.51 11.06
N TRP A 342 22.20 5.19 10.99
CA TRP A 342 21.11 4.21 11.11
C TRP A 342 20.23 4.39 12.35
N GLU A 343 20.78 4.96 13.41
CA GLU A 343 20.06 5.27 14.64
C GLU A 343 18.95 6.29 14.38
N GLY A 344 19.17 7.30 13.54
CA GLY A 344 18.16 8.34 13.27
C GLY A 344 16.87 7.81 12.63
N ILE A 345 16.99 6.88 11.68
CA ILE A 345 15.84 6.26 10.99
C ILE A 345 15.07 5.33 11.94
N ILE A 346 15.78 4.55 12.75
CA ILE A 346 15.18 3.66 13.76
C ILE A 346 14.46 4.50 14.83
N THR A 347 15.06 5.61 15.25
CA THR A 347 14.45 6.55 16.19
C THR A 347 13.21 7.21 15.60
N SER A 348 13.17 7.56 14.31
CA SER A 348 11.95 8.09 13.65
C SER A 348 10.81 7.06 13.55
N LEU A 349 11.13 5.79 13.28
CA LEU A 349 10.13 4.72 13.27
C LEU A 349 9.62 4.36 14.67
N SER A 350 10.50 4.36 15.68
CA SER A 350 10.11 4.13 17.07
C SER A 350 9.29 5.30 17.63
N THR A 351 9.68 6.54 17.31
CA THR A 351 8.89 7.74 17.68
C THR A 351 7.56 7.81 16.93
N PHE A 352 7.47 7.26 15.71
CA PHE A 352 6.19 7.07 15.06
C PHE A 352 5.32 6.02 15.78
N MET A 353 5.85 4.85 16.10
CA MET A 353 5.08 3.82 16.81
C MET A 353 4.64 4.34 18.18
N GLU A 354 5.50 5.09 18.88
CA GLU A 354 5.16 5.78 20.12
C GLU A 354 4.15 6.91 19.89
N TRP A 355 4.24 7.70 18.82
CA TRP A 355 3.23 8.69 18.46
C TRP A 355 1.89 8.04 18.16
N LEU A 356 1.87 6.92 17.42
CA LEU A 356 0.68 6.13 17.15
C LEU A 356 0.12 5.57 18.47
N PHE A 357 0.95 4.99 19.33
CA PHE A 357 0.52 4.51 20.64
C PHE A 357 0.09 5.62 21.60
N ASN A 358 0.67 6.81 21.51
CA ASN A 358 0.26 8.00 22.28
C ASN A 358 -1.02 8.62 21.71
N ALA A 359 -1.19 8.64 20.39
CA ALA A 359 -2.41 9.05 19.69
C ALA A 359 -3.56 8.06 19.92
N ILE A 360 -3.25 6.78 20.20
CA ILE A 360 -4.20 5.74 20.61
C ILE A 360 -4.35 5.68 22.16
N GLY A 361 -3.61 6.50 22.92
CA GLY A 361 -3.72 6.59 24.38
C GLY A 361 -3.21 5.38 25.18
N ILE A 362 -2.37 4.52 24.58
CA ILE A 362 -1.90 3.26 25.18
C ILE A 362 -0.61 3.43 26.00
N SER A 363 0.10 4.56 25.91
CA SER A 363 1.32 4.83 26.68
C SER A 363 1.22 6.14 27.46
N SER A 364 1.25 6.07 28.79
CA SER A 364 1.31 7.23 29.69
C SER A 364 2.67 7.40 30.37
N SER A 365 3.75 6.79 29.86
CA SER A 365 5.06 6.93 30.48
C SER A 365 6.23 6.55 29.56
N THR A 366 7.10 7.51 29.24
CA THR A 366 8.55 7.44 29.56
C THR A 366 9.29 8.73 29.17
N SER A 367 10.08 9.24 30.12
CA SER A 367 10.94 10.42 30.00
C SER A 367 12.11 10.26 29.02
N THR A 368 12.40 9.03 28.60
CA THR A 368 13.54 8.65 27.74
C THR A 368 13.35 9.08 26.27
N ALA A 369 12.11 9.09 25.78
CA ALA A 369 11.79 9.53 24.41
C ALA A 369 12.05 11.04 24.21
N ARG A 370 11.83 11.85 25.26
CA ARG A 370 12.04 13.31 25.22
C ARG A 370 13.52 13.68 25.00
N THR A 371 14.44 12.82 25.44
CA THR A 371 15.89 13.01 25.28
C THR A 371 16.41 12.53 23.92
N ALA A 372 15.77 11.53 23.30
CA ALA A 372 16.07 11.11 21.93
C ALA A 372 15.46 12.07 20.88
N TYR A 373 14.31 12.67 21.19
CA TYR A 373 13.70 13.75 20.39
C TYR A 373 14.59 14.99 20.27
N SER A 374 15.43 15.26 21.28
CA SER A 374 16.30 16.45 21.29
C SER A 374 17.59 16.30 20.47
N SER A 375 17.94 15.10 20.00
CA SER A 375 19.19 14.83 19.27
C SER A 375 19.02 14.62 17.76
N LEU A 376 17.80 14.35 17.28
CA LEU A 376 17.45 14.48 15.86
C LEU A 376 17.25 15.97 15.55
N PRO A 377 17.72 16.49 14.39
CA PRO A 377 17.35 17.84 13.97
C PRO A 377 15.82 17.91 13.98
N SER A 378 15.26 18.79 14.82
CA SER A 378 13.82 18.93 15.09
C SER A 378 12.95 19.05 13.83
N PHE A 379 13.57 19.41 12.72
CA PHE A 379 12.99 19.53 11.39
C PHE A 379 12.66 18.17 10.72
N ALA A 380 13.51 17.15 10.87
CA ALA A 380 13.37 15.90 10.11
C ALA A 380 12.29 14.97 10.69
N SER A 381 12.06 15.02 12.00
CA SER A 381 11.08 14.15 12.66
C SER A 381 9.65 14.54 12.33
N HIS A 382 9.29 15.84 12.34
CA HIS A 382 7.93 16.29 12.06
C HIS A 382 7.49 15.99 10.61
N GLU A 383 8.30 16.35 9.60
CA GLU A 383 7.92 16.17 8.20
C GLU A 383 7.81 14.69 7.79
N LEU A 384 8.69 13.83 8.34
CA LEU A 384 8.64 12.39 8.06
C LEU A 384 7.38 11.73 8.62
N THR A 385 6.81 12.24 9.72
CA THR A 385 5.53 11.72 10.22
C THR A 385 4.38 11.92 9.23
N HIS A 386 4.44 12.94 8.35
CA HIS A 386 3.40 13.16 7.37
C HIS A 386 3.38 12.14 6.22
N PHE A 387 4.51 11.49 5.98
CA PHE A 387 4.66 10.42 4.98
C PHE A 387 4.35 9.03 5.51
N LEU A 388 4.05 8.92 6.79
CA LEU A 388 3.84 7.66 7.43
C LEU A 388 2.81 6.75 6.74
N PRO A 389 1.62 7.22 6.30
CA PRO A 389 0.67 6.34 5.62
C PRO A 389 1.32 5.66 4.40
N ALA A 390 2.08 6.42 3.61
CA ALA A 390 2.82 5.90 2.46
C ALA A 390 3.91 4.90 2.88
N ILE A 391 4.63 5.17 3.98
CA ILE A 391 5.64 4.25 4.53
C ILE A 391 4.99 2.93 4.94
N ALA A 392 3.91 2.98 5.72
CA ALA A 392 3.22 1.80 6.25
C ALA A 392 2.64 0.93 5.12
N LEU A 393 2.02 1.56 4.12
CA LEU A 393 1.54 0.88 2.92
C LEU A 393 2.69 0.28 2.10
N SER A 394 3.80 1.00 1.94
CA SER A 394 4.99 0.49 1.24
C SER A 394 5.57 -0.73 1.95
N VAL A 395 5.67 -0.73 3.28
CA VAL A 395 6.13 -1.89 4.06
C VAL A 395 5.22 -3.10 3.87
N LEU A 396 3.89 -2.90 3.91
CA LEU A 396 2.92 -3.95 3.62
C LEU A 396 3.14 -4.52 2.21
N PHE A 397 3.24 -3.65 1.20
CA PHE A 397 3.33 -4.05 -0.20
C PHE A 397 4.66 -4.72 -0.53
N VAL A 398 5.78 -4.24 -0.01
CA VAL A 398 7.09 -4.89 -0.16
C VAL A 398 7.04 -6.31 0.40
N SER A 399 6.53 -6.47 1.63
CA SER A 399 6.42 -7.76 2.29
C SER A 399 5.48 -8.71 1.54
N SER A 400 4.35 -8.18 1.07
CA SER A 400 3.36 -8.93 0.31
C SER A 400 3.88 -9.36 -1.06
N THR A 401 4.62 -8.48 -1.74
CA THR A 401 5.26 -8.75 -3.03
C THR A 401 6.32 -9.85 -2.88
N ALA A 402 7.16 -9.77 -1.85
CA ALA A 402 8.15 -10.81 -1.56
C ALA A 402 7.49 -12.18 -1.36
N PHE A 403 6.36 -12.24 -0.66
CA PHE A 403 5.57 -13.48 -0.52
C PHE A 403 5.02 -13.98 -1.86
N THR A 404 4.47 -13.10 -2.69
CA THR A 404 4.02 -13.44 -4.04
C THR A 404 5.15 -13.94 -4.94
N GLU A 405 6.33 -13.33 -4.87
CA GLU A 405 7.51 -13.79 -5.62
C GLU A 405 8.02 -15.15 -5.12
N ALA A 406 7.93 -15.43 -3.82
CA ALA A 406 8.26 -16.75 -3.26
C ALA A 406 7.33 -17.83 -3.82
N ILE A 407 6.02 -17.55 -3.88
CA ILE A 407 5.05 -18.44 -4.52
C ILE A 407 5.37 -18.63 -6.01
N SER A 408 5.69 -17.54 -6.71
CA SER A 408 6.03 -17.58 -8.14
C SER A 408 7.31 -18.38 -8.41
N THR A 409 8.31 -18.25 -7.54
CA THR A 409 9.56 -19.03 -7.61
C THR A 409 9.30 -20.51 -7.35
N SER A 410 8.40 -20.85 -6.43
CA SER A 410 8.00 -22.25 -6.22
C SER A 410 7.30 -22.86 -7.45
N LYS A 411 6.46 -22.07 -8.14
CA LYS A 411 5.76 -22.51 -9.36
C LYS A 411 6.66 -22.57 -10.59
N TYR A 412 7.60 -21.62 -10.72
CA TYR A 412 8.43 -21.43 -11.91
C TYR A 412 9.92 -21.28 -11.54
N PRO A 413 10.57 -22.31 -10.94
CA PRO A 413 11.86 -22.13 -10.26
C PRO A 413 12.98 -21.58 -11.14
N ILE A 414 13.23 -22.23 -12.28
CA ILE A 414 14.31 -21.82 -13.18
C ILE A 414 14.00 -20.49 -13.88
N PRO A 415 12.88 -20.34 -14.61
CA PRO A 415 12.65 -19.13 -15.40
C PRO A 415 12.37 -17.90 -14.52
N TYR A 416 11.69 -18.04 -13.38
CA TYR A 416 11.39 -16.89 -12.52
C TYR A 416 12.61 -16.42 -11.74
N SER A 417 13.46 -17.33 -11.24
CA SER A 417 14.74 -16.92 -10.65
C SER A 417 15.69 -16.27 -11.67
N ALA A 418 15.66 -16.70 -12.93
CA ALA A 418 16.40 -16.00 -14.00
C ALA A 418 15.86 -14.59 -14.24
N TYR A 419 14.53 -14.40 -14.15
CA TYR A 419 13.88 -13.09 -14.25
C TYR A 419 14.24 -12.17 -13.06
N GLN A 420 14.23 -12.68 -11.83
CA GLN A 420 14.63 -11.94 -10.63
C GLN A 420 16.07 -11.41 -10.70
N LYS A 421 16.97 -12.14 -11.35
CA LYS A 421 18.37 -11.73 -11.57
C LYS A 421 18.53 -10.61 -12.61
N ARG A 422 17.55 -10.43 -13.51
CA ARG A 422 17.65 -9.54 -14.67
C ARG A 422 16.83 -8.26 -14.55
N VAL A 423 15.69 -8.34 -13.87
CA VAL A 423 14.73 -7.23 -13.75
C VAL A 423 14.48 -7.01 -12.28
N ALA A 424 14.58 -5.77 -11.77
CA ALA A 424 14.37 -5.49 -10.35
C ALA A 424 12.88 -5.54 -9.95
N MET A 425 12.61 -5.81 -8.67
CA MET A 425 11.24 -6.01 -8.13
C MET A 425 10.31 -4.86 -8.48
N PHE A 426 10.72 -3.64 -8.11
CA PHE A 426 10.01 -2.41 -8.43
C PHE A 426 10.67 -1.63 -9.58
N GLY A 427 11.90 -1.98 -9.99
CA GLY A 427 12.52 -1.41 -11.18
C GLY A 427 12.87 0.08 -11.08
N SER A 428 13.19 0.67 -12.24
CA SER A 428 13.32 2.13 -12.45
C SER A 428 11.99 2.79 -12.85
N VAL A 429 10.91 2.01 -12.94
CA VAL A 429 9.53 2.54 -13.10
C VAL A 429 9.18 3.56 -12.00
N PRO A 430 9.49 3.32 -10.70
CA PRO A 430 9.39 4.34 -9.67
C PRO A 430 10.44 5.44 -9.83
N ILE A 431 11.52 5.27 -10.61
CA ILE A 431 12.50 6.33 -10.89
C ILE A 431 11.98 7.31 -11.95
N LEU A 432 11.21 6.87 -12.96
CA LEU A 432 10.40 7.78 -13.79
C LEU A 432 9.33 8.51 -12.94
N GLY A 433 8.80 7.81 -11.94
CA GLY A 433 7.97 8.32 -10.84
C GLY A 433 8.72 8.98 -9.70
N LEU A 434 10.03 9.17 -9.83
CA LEU A 434 10.83 10.01 -8.96
C LEU A 434 11.59 11.07 -9.74
N PHE A 435 11.56 11.21 -11.08
CA PHE A 435 12.44 12.22 -11.73
C PHE A 435 12.21 13.67 -11.26
N PRO A 436 10.98 14.12 -10.97
CA PRO A 436 10.76 15.38 -10.25
C PRO A 436 11.02 15.32 -8.73
N ILE A 437 11.18 14.15 -8.10
CA ILE A 437 11.57 13.93 -6.70
C ILE A 437 13.10 13.77 -6.67
N VAL A 438 13.79 12.89 -7.37
CA VAL A 438 15.22 13.06 -7.73
C VAL A 438 15.53 14.35 -8.53
N GLY A 439 14.58 15.26 -8.75
CA GLY A 439 14.76 16.66 -9.16
C GLY A 439 14.52 17.68 -8.03
N LEU A 440 13.54 17.43 -7.15
CA LEU A 440 13.14 18.30 -6.02
C LEU A 440 13.50 17.75 -4.63
N VAL A 441 13.45 16.43 -4.44
CA VAL A 441 14.18 15.59 -3.46
C VAL A 441 15.65 15.36 -3.83
N SER A 442 16.16 15.59 -5.05
CA SER A 442 17.62 15.79 -5.21
C SER A 442 18.09 17.09 -4.60
N LEU A 443 17.21 18.05 -4.41
CA LEU A 443 17.53 19.27 -3.68
C LEU A 443 17.63 19.08 -2.15
N PRO A 444 17.10 17.99 -1.58
CA PRO A 444 17.55 17.27 -0.37
C PRO A 444 18.67 16.23 -0.56
N VAL A 445 18.70 15.38 -1.59
CA VAL A 445 19.53 14.16 -1.65
C VAL A 445 20.87 14.34 -2.38
N VAL A 446 20.91 15.14 -3.46
CA VAL A 446 22.17 15.63 -4.07
C VAL A 446 22.84 16.64 -3.14
N VAL A 447 22.00 17.33 -2.38
CA VAL A 447 22.32 18.32 -1.38
C VAL A 447 22.90 17.66 -0.10
N PHE A 448 22.26 16.65 0.49
CA PHE A 448 22.75 16.01 1.73
C PHE A 448 23.86 14.96 1.52
N PHE A 449 24.11 14.45 0.31
CA PHE A 449 25.02 13.29 0.16
C PHE A 449 26.13 13.39 -0.89
N GLY A 450 26.18 14.46 -1.70
CA GLY A 450 27.18 14.55 -2.75
C GLY A 450 26.97 13.49 -3.84
N TRP A 451 27.13 13.89 -5.10
CA TRP A 451 26.98 12.96 -6.21
C TRP A 451 28.18 12.02 -6.25
N ASN A 452 28.11 10.88 -5.54
CA ASN A 452 28.94 9.67 -5.73
C ASN A 452 28.35 8.48 -4.94
N GLY A 453 27.32 7.81 -5.47
CA GLY A 453 27.01 6.41 -5.09
C GLY A 453 25.79 6.12 -4.18
N THR A 454 24.83 7.03 -4.03
CA THR A 454 23.70 6.90 -3.06
C THR A 454 22.61 5.88 -3.40
N PHE A 455 22.56 5.33 -4.63
CA PHE A 455 21.60 4.27 -4.96
C PHE A 455 21.82 3.02 -4.10
N GLU A 456 23.09 2.71 -3.80
CA GLU A 456 23.46 1.58 -2.97
C GLU A 456 23.11 1.81 -1.51
N MET A 457 23.13 3.05 -1.03
CA MET A 457 22.90 3.37 0.39
C MET A 457 21.41 3.46 0.72
N ALA A 458 20.58 4.04 -0.14
CA ALA A 458 19.12 4.01 0.02
C ALA A 458 18.55 2.61 -0.22
N SER A 459 19.10 1.85 -1.18
CA SER A 459 18.75 0.44 -1.34
C SER A 459 19.21 -0.38 -0.14
N ARG A 460 20.41 -0.11 0.42
CA ARG A 460 20.88 -0.73 1.67
C ARG A 460 20.06 -0.28 2.88
N ALA A 461 19.54 0.96 2.91
CA ALA A 461 18.66 1.49 3.94
C ALA A 461 17.31 0.77 3.97
N VAL A 462 16.65 0.67 2.81
CA VAL A 462 15.42 -0.10 2.63
C VAL A 462 15.68 -1.58 2.86
N LYS A 463 16.77 -2.15 2.33
CA LYS A 463 17.14 -3.55 2.54
C LYS A 463 17.49 -3.84 4.00
N GLY A 464 18.14 -2.92 4.70
CA GLY A 464 18.43 -2.98 6.12
C GLY A 464 17.20 -2.78 7.00
N LEU A 465 16.22 -1.96 6.58
CA LEU A 465 14.90 -1.88 7.21
C LEU A 465 14.14 -3.22 7.05
N LEU A 466 14.22 -3.83 5.86
CA LEU A 466 13.61 -5.11 5.52
C LEU A 466 14.32 -6.31 6.17
N GLU A 467 15.62 -6.20 6.45
CA GLU A 467 16.46 -7.19 7.14
C GLU A 467 16.37 -7.04 8.68
N TYR A 468 16.39 -5.81 9.22
CA TYR A 468 16.29 -5.50 10.66
C TYR A 468 14.86 -5.64 11.21
N ALA A 469 13.83 -5.33 10.41
CA ALA A 469 12.44 -5.62 10.80
C ALA A 469 12.24 -7.11 11.08
N SER A 470 13.14 -8.00 10.61
CA SER A 470 13.06 -9.46 10.75
C SER A 470 11.70 -10.07 10.39
N ILE A 471 10.73 -9.31 9.89
CA ILE A 471 9.48 -9.83 9.34
C ILE A 471 9.89 -10.68 8.16
N ASN A 472 10.77 -10.25 7.26
CA ASN A 472 11.20 -11.14 6.18
C ASN A 472 11.94 -12.39 6.68
N GLY A 473 12.83 -12.31 7.67
CA GLY A 473 13.58 -13.48 8.18
C GLY A 473 12.76 -14.43 9.05
N VAL A 474 11.91 -13.89 9.93
CA VAL A 474 11.00 -14.62 10.82
C VAL A 474 9.82 -15.15 10.02
N TRP A 475 9.21 -14.35 9.14
CA TRP A 475 8.10 -14.75 8.26
C TRP A 475 8.57 -15.73 7.17
N TRP A 476 9.75 -15.56 6.56
CA TRP A 476 10.39 -16.59 5.69
C TRP A 476 10.66 -17.89 6.44
N ARG A 477 11.25 -17.82 7.64
CA ARG A 477 11.43 -19.02 8.48
C ARG A 477 10.08 -19.65 8.84
N LEU A 478 9.04 -18.84 9.10
CA LEU A 478 7.67 -19.25 9.46
C LEU A 478 6.88 -19.91 8.33
N THR A 479 7.15 -19.56 7.07
CA THR A 479 6.21 -19.88 5.98
C THR A 479 6.81 -20.67 4.81
N THR A 480 8.11 -20.60 4.55
CA THR A 480 8.67 -21.11 3.28
C THR A 480 9.71 -22.21 3.44
N GLY A 481 9.99 -22.67 4.67
CA GLY A 481 11.06 -23.63 4.94
C GLY A 481 10.90 -25.02 4.31
N HIS A 482 9.67 -25.52 4.07
CA HIS A 482 9.45 -26.96 3.80
C HIS A 482 8.28 -27.35 2.87
N VAL A 483 7.72 -26.43 2.06
CA VAL A 483 6.57 -26.81 1.19
C VAL A 483 7.05 -27.40 -0.13
N THR A 484 6.73 -28.66 -0.40
CA THR A 484 7.07 -29.35 -1.65
C THR A 484 6.16 -28.92 -2.80
N ARG A 485 6.72 -28.87 -4.02
CA ARG A 485 6.09 -28.45 -5.28
C ARG A 485 4.71 -29.06 -5.53
N GLU A 486 4.58 -30.36 -5.27
CA GLU A 486 3.38 -31.16 -5.50
C GLU A 486 2.17 -30.65 -4.69
N LYS A 487 2.39 -30.23 -3.45
CA LYS A 487 1.33 -29.70 -2.57
C LYS A 487 0.86 -28.30 -2.97
N MET A 488 1.75 -27.49 -3.52
CA MET A 488 1.43 -26.14 -4.03
C MET A 488 0.62 -26.18 -5.33
N GLU A 489 0.86 -27.19 -6.18
CA GLU A 489 0.11 -27.39 -7.43
C GLU A 489 -1.34 -27.78 -7.14
N VAL A 490 -1.59 -28.69 -6.17
CA VAL A 490 -2.95 -29.07 -5.73
C VAL A 490 -3.72 -27.91 -5.11
N LEU A 491 -3.08 -27.09 -4.27
CA LEU A 491 -3.74 -25.95 -3.59
C LEU A 491 -4.15 -24.81 -4.52
N VAL A 492 -3.42 -24.62 -5.61
CA VAL A 492 -3.66 -23.51 -6.55
C VAL A 492 -4.58 -23.94 -7.70
N TRP A 493 -4.57 -25.21 -8.06
CA TRP A 493 -5.25 -25.70 -9.27
C TRP A 493 -6.32 -26.78 -9.01
N GLY A 494 -6.49 -27.26 -7.78
CA GLY A 494 -7.28 -28.47 -7.49
C GLY A 494 -6.57 -29.72 -8.01
N ASP A 495 -6.90 -30.90 -7.46
CA ASP A 495 -6.18 -32.18 -7.67
C ASP A 495 -5.61 -32.35 -9.09
N SER A 496 -4.28 -32.29 -9.16
CA SER A 496 -3.49 -32.51 -10.37
C SER A 496 -3.31 -34.00 -10.70
N GLU A 497 -4.00 -34.92 -10.02
CA GLU A 497 -4.00 -36.36 -10.38
C GLU A 497 -4.69 -36.67 -11.71
N SER A 498 -5.28 -35.68 -12.39
CA SER A 498 -5.72 -35.81 -13.79
C SER A 498 -4.66 -35.39 -14.83
N LEU A 499 -3.46 -34.97 -14.40
CA LEU A 499 -2.42 -34.39 -15.28
C LEU A 499 -1.15 -35.24 -15.46
N GLU A 500 -1.01 -36.38 -14.77
CA GLU A 500 0.10 -37.33 -15.03
C GLU A 500 -0.42 -38.73 -15.34
N GLY A 501 -1.06 -38.87 -16.50
CA GLY A 501 -1.23 -40.15 -17.17
C GLY A 501 0.06 -40.55 -17.89
N LYS A 502 0.83 -41.44 -17.27
CA LYS A 502 1.73 -42.44 -17.89
C LYS A 502 2.28 -42.10 -19.28
N ASP A 503 3.54 -41.68 -19.33
CA ASP A 503 4.47 -42.20 -20.36
C ASP A 503 5.94 -42.07 -19.91
N THR A 504 6.35 -42.96 -19.01
CA THR A 504 7.75 -43.35 -18.90
C THR A 504 8.04 -44.43 -19.95
N LYS A 505 8.44 -44.01 -21.15
CA LYS A 505 9.28 -44.84 -22.02
C LYS A 505 10.40 -44.01 -22.63
N HIS A 506 11.59 -44.25 -22.09
CA HIS A 506 12.89 -44.26 -22.74
C HIS A 506 13.09 -43.34 -23.95
N THR A 507 13.92 -42.32 -23.80
CA THR A 507 15.08 -42.17 -24.70
C THR A 507 16.19 -41.41 -23.99
N LYS A 508 17.28 -42.14 -23.69
CA LYS A 508 18.62 -41.56 -23.59
C LYS A 508 18.97 -40.95 -24.94
N LEU A 509 19.75 -39.87 -24.94
CA LEU A 509 20.77 -39.42 -25.89
C LEU A 509 20.82 -37.88 -25.75
N GLY A 510 21.96 -37.21 -25.69
CA GLY A 510 23.23 -37.49 -26.34
C GLY A 510 23.68 -36.16 -26.93
#